data_AF-A0A139D0U5-F1
#
_entry.id   AF-A0A139D0U5-F1
#
_cell.length_a   1.000
_cell.length_b   1.000
_cell.length_c   1.000
_cell.angle_alpha   90.00
_cell.angle_beta   90.00
_cell.angle_gamma   90.00
#
_symmetry.space_group_name_H-M   'P 1'
#
loop_
_entity.id
_entity.type
_entity.pdbx_description
1 polymer ?
#
loop_
_entity_poly.entity_id
_entity_poly.type
_entity_poly.pdbx_seq_one_letter_code
_entity_poly.pdbx_strand_id
1 'polypeptide(L)'
;MSTANKLREEGKLDGIKKGIKEGRKEGMKEGRKQELIETISILIKDKLPIDKLPDNLESKLNKLDLIVLREIRTDLLKDIINIESIEDLEEYLN
;
A
#
# COMPACT_ATOMS: atom_id res chain seq x y z
N MET A 1 20.57 16.17 39.94
CA MET A 1 20.29 16.48 38.52
C MET A 1 19.35 17.69 38.46
N SER A 2 19.70 18.76 37.74
CA SER A 2 18.86 19.98 37.67
C SER A 2 17.56 19.73 36.91
N THR A 3 16.47 20.41 37.28
CA THR A 3 15.17 20.38 36.59
C THR A 3 15.32 20.70 35.09
N ALA A 4 16.21 21.62 34.73
CA ALA A 4 16.49 21.95 33.33
C ALA A 4 17.09 20.77 32.55
N ASN A 5 17.92 19.93 33.19
CA ASN A 5 18.48 18.74 32.55
C ASN A 5 17.40 17.66 32.33
N LYS A 6 16.46 17.52 33.27
CA LYS A 6 15.33 16.58 33.11
C LYS A 6 14.44 16.97 31.94
N LEU A 7 14.03 18.24 31.87
CA LEU A 7 13.20 18.77 30.77
C LEU A 7 13.88 18.61 29.41
N ARG A 8 15.20 18.80 29.33
CA ARG A 8 15.97 18.61 28.09
C ARG A 8 16.00 17.15 27.64
N GLU A 9 16.17 16.20 28.57
CA GLU A 9 16.17 14.77 28.24
C GLU A 9 14.75 14.27 27.88
N GLU A 10 13.71 14.75 28.56
CA GLU A 10 12.31 14.49 28.21
C GLU A 10 11.98 14.98 26.80
N GLY A 11 12.38 16.21 26.44
CA GLY A 11 12.17 16.75 25.10
C GLY A 11 12.86 15.95 23.99
N LYS A 12 14.07 15.43 24.25
CA LYS A 12 14.76 14.53 23.30
C LYS A 12 14.02 13.21 23.13
N LEU A 13 13.61 12.58 24.23
CA LEU A 13 12.90 11.30 24.20
C LEU A 13 11.57 11.44 23.44
N ASP A 14 10.85 12.53 23.65
CA ASP A 14 9.60 12.81 22.93
C ASP A 14 9.83 13.05 21.44
N GLY A 15 10.91 13.77 21.08
CA GLY A 15 11.32 13.94 19.68
C GLY A 15 11.59 12.60 18.99
N ILE A 16 12.36 11.72 19.64
CA ILE A 16 12.67 10.37 19.13
C ILE A 16 11.38 9.55 18.96
N LYS A 17 10.51 9.54 19.97
CA LYS A 17 9.23 8.80 19.92
C LYS A 17 8.34 9.27 18.76
N LYS A 18 8.23 10.59 18.56
CA LYS A 18 7.46 11.17 17.45
C LYS A 18 8.05 10.78 16.11
N GLY A 19 9.37 10.92 15.93
CA GLY A 19 10.05 10.53 14.69
C GLY A 19 9.87 9.05 14.34
N ILE A 20 9.99 8.14 15.32
CA ILE A 20 9.74 6.71 15.10
C ILE A 20 8.28 6.45 14.69
N LYS A 21 7.33 7.12 15.34
CA LYS A 21 5.90 6.96 15.05
C LYS A 21 5.56 7.43 13.63
N GLU A 22 6.07 8.59 13.23
CA GLU A 22 5.86 9.16 11.90
C GLU A 22 6.54 8.31 10.82
N GLY A 23 7.81 7.95 11.01
CA GLY A 23 8.53 7.08 10.07
C GLY A 23 7.87 5.72 9.88
N ARG A 24 7.34 5.09 10.95
CA ARG A 24 6.56 3.85 10.82
C ARG A 24 5.27 4.05 10.01
N LYS A 25 4.56 5.17 10.23
CA LYS A 25 3.32 5.48 9.52
C LYS A 25 3.57 5.70 8.02
N GLU A 26 4.61 6.45 7.69
CA GLU A 26 5.01 6.69 6.29
C GLU A 26 5.50 5.40 5.62
N GLY A 27 6.34 4.62 6.28
CA GLY A 27 6.81 3.33 5.77
C GLY A 27 5.66 2.35 5.50
N MET A 28 4.66 2.27 6.40
CA MET A 28 3.46 1.46 6.16
C MET A 28 2.63 1.97 4.98
N LYS A 29 2.53 3.28 4.80
CA LYS A 29 1.80 3.88 3.68
C LYS A 29 2.49 3.56 2.35
N GLU A 30 3.81 3.70 2.31
CA GLU A 30 4.61 3.41 1.12
C GLU A 30 4.58 1.92 0.77
N GLY A 31 4.75 1.04 1.77
CA GLY A 31 4.66 -0.41 1.56
C GLY A 31 3.31 -0.85 0.99
N ARG A 32 2.21 -0.30 1.50
CA ARG A 32 0.86 -0.54 0.93
C ARG A 32 0.71 -0.03 -0.49
N LYS A 33 1.40 1.05 -0.84
CA LYS A 33 1.35 1.62 -2.19
C LYS A 33 2.10 0.73 -3.18
N GLN A 34 3.31 0.31 -2.80
CA GLN A 34 4.13 -0.57 -3.63
C GLN A 34 3.43 -1.91 -3.87
N GLU A 35 2.84 -2.52 -2.84
CA GLU A 35 2.06 -3.76 -2.98
C GLU A 35 0.88 -3.59 -3.96
N LEU A 36 0.11 -2.50 -3.85
CA LEU A 36 -0.98 -2.25 -4.79
C LEU A 36 -0.50 -2.11 -6.24
N ILE A 37 0.62 -1.39 -6.46
CA ILE A 37 1.18 -1.20 -7.81
C ILE A 37 1.68 -2.52 -8.38
N GLU A 38 2.34 -3.34 -7.56
CA GLU A 38 2.79 -4.67 -7.96
C GLU A 38 1.62 -5.59 -8.32
N THR A 39 0.59 -5.65 -7.46
CA THR A 39 -0.63 -6.41 -7.72
C THR A 39 -1.32 -5.96 -9.01
N ILE A 40 -1.51 -4.65 -9.21
CA ILE A 40 -2.08 -4.12 -10.46
C ILE A 40 -1.24 -4.51 -11.67
N SER A 41 0.09 -4.44 -11.54
CA SER A 41 1.00 -4.79 -12.65
C SER A 41 0.87 -6.25 -13.03
N ILE A 42 0.77 -7.17 -12.06
CA ILE A 42 0.54 -8.61 -12.32
C ILE A 42 -0.80 -8.81 -13.03
N LEU A 43 -1.89 -8.24 -12.50
CA LEU A 43 -3.22 -8.38 -13.08
C LEU A 43 -3.31 -7.85 -14.53
N ILE A 44 -2.61 -6.74 -14.83
CA ILE A 44 -2.55 -6.20 -16.19
C ILE A 44 -1.75 -7.11 -17.12
N LYS A 45 -0.63 -7.67 -16.66
CA LYS A 45 0.18 -8.61 -17.46
C LYS A 45 -0.63 -9.83 -17.86
N ASP A 46 -1.40 -10.39 -16.93
CA ASP A 46 -2.22 -11.57 -17.17
C ASP A 46 -3.37 -11.28 -18.16
N LYS A 47 -4.00 -10.10 -18.06
CA LYS A 47 -5.09 -9.69 -18.96
C LYS A 47 -4.64 -9.27 -20.35
N LEU A 48 -3.49 -8.61 -20.48
CA LEU A 48 -2.99 -8.04 -21.75
C LEU A 48 -1.83 -8.83 -22.36
N PRO A 49 -1.71 -10.13 -22.05
CA PRO A 49 -0.50 -10.95 -22.14
C PRO A 49 0.80 -10.19 -22.47
N ILE A 50 1.22 -9.28 -21.59
CA ILE A 50 2.47 -8.51 -21.74
C ILE A 50 3.53 -8.99 -20.74
N ASP A 51 4.80 -9.05 -21.16
CA ASP A 51 5.90 -9.48 -20.27
C ASP A 51 6.18 -8.48 -19.13
N LYS A 52 6.07 -7.18 -19.45
CA LYS A 52 6.33 -6.08 -18.53
C LYS A 52 5.34 -4.94 -18.75
N LEU A 53 4.87 -4.34 -17.65
CA LEU A 53 4.15 -3.08 -17.72
C LEU A 53 5.12 -1.99 -18.26
N PRO A 54 4.73 -1.22 -19.29
CA PRO A 54 5.54 -0.12 -19.79
C PRO A 54 5.90 0.90 -18.70
N ASP A 55 7.15 1.35 -18.66
CA ASP A 55 7.68 2.26 -17.62
C ASP A 55 6.88 3.57 -17.50
N ASN A 56 6.32 4.06 -18.61
CA ASN A 56 5.47 5.25 -18.61
C ASN A 56 4.17 5.03 -17.83
N LEU A 57 3.59 3.82 -17.86
CA LEU A 57 2.39 3.47 -17.09
C LEU A 57 2.74 3.21 -15.63
N GLU A 58 3.86 2.52 -15.36
CA GLU A 58 4.35 2.32 -13.99
C GLU A 58 4.62 3.65 -13.28
N SER A 59 5.23 4.62 -13.99
CA SER A 59 5.46 5.97 -13.46
C SER A 59 4.15 6.74 -13.19
N LYS A 60 3.07 6.45 -13.92
CA LYS A 60 1.75 7.02 -13.67
C LYS A 60 1.12 6.39 -12.44
N LEU A 61 1.15 5.06 -12.29
CA LEU A 61 0.66 4.36 -11.11
C LEU A 61 1.34 4.87 -9.83
N ASN A 62 2.66 5.09 -9.87
CA ASN A 62 3.42 5.65 -8.77
C ASN A 62 3.01 7.08 -8.36
N LYS A 63 2.31 7.83 -9.21
CA LYS A 63 1.81 9.18 -8.89
C LYS A 63 0.39 9.18 -8.32
N LEU A 64 -0.34 8.07 -8.48
CA LEU A 64 -1.71 7.95 -7.96
C LEU A 64 -1.72 7.83 -6.44
N ASP A 65 -2.85 8.22 -5.86
CA ASP A 65 -3.12 7.97 -4.46
C ASP A 65 -3.58 6.51 -4.22
N LEU A 66 -3.59 6.11 -2.95
CA LEU A 66 -3.93 4.76 -2.54
C LEU A 66 -5.39 4.37 -2.83
N ILE A 67 -6.31 5.34 -2.85
CA ILE A 67 -7.74 5.07 -3.08
C ILE A 67 -7.93 4.71 -4.55
N VAL A 68 -7.38 5.52 -5.45
CA VAL A 68 -7.44 5.26 -6.89
C VAL A 68 -6.78 3.92 -7.25
N LEU A 69 -5.62 3.60 -6.65
CA LEU A 69 -4.98 2.29 -6.86
C LEU A 69 -5.86 1.12 -6.40
N ARG A 70 -6.57 1.26 -5.27
CA ARG A 70 -7.50 0.22 -4.80
C ARG A 70 -8.69 0.03 -5.73
N GLU A 71 -9.22 1.13 -6.28
CA GLU A 71 -10.31 1.08 -7.26
C GLU A 71 -9.86 0.33 -8.51
N ILE A 72 -8.72 0.71 -9.10
CA ILE A 72 -8.15 0.02 -10.26
C ILE A 72 -7.97 -1.48 -10.00
N ARG A 73 -7.35 -1.86 -8.87
CA ARG A 73 -7.17 -3.27 -8.51
C ARG A 73 -8.52 -4.00 -8.42
N THR A 74 -9.50 -3.38 -7.77
CA THR A 74 -10.83 -3.98 -7.56
C THR A 74 -11.52 -4.22 -8.89
N ASP A 75 -11.48 -3.24 -9.80
CA ASP A 75 -12.10 -3.38 -11.11
C ASP A 75 -11.40 -4.44 -11.96
N LEU A 76 -10.07 -4.52 -11.92
CA LEU A 76 -9.33 -5.61 -12.57
C LEU A 76 -9.69 -6.99 -12.02
N LEU A 77 -9.90 -7.11 -10.71
CA LEU A 77 -10.29 -8.38 -10.08
C LEU A 77 -11.73 -8.78 -10.41
N LYS A 78 -12.67 -7.84 -10.59
CA LYS A 78 -14.05 -8.17 -10.95
C LYS A 78 -14.16 -8.99 -12.23
N ASP A 79 -13.35 -8.69 -13.25
CA ASP A 79 -13.40 -9.52 -14.46
C ASP A 79 -12.65 -10.87 -14.33
N ILE A 80 -11.96 -11.13 -13.21
CA ILE A 80 -11.25 -12.39 -12.94
C ILE A 80 -12.05 -13.28 -12.00
N ILE A 81 -12.58 -12.69 -10.93
CA ILE A 81 -13.26 -13.38 -9.84
C ILE A 81 -14.73 -12.99 -9.88
N ASN A 82 -15.58 -13.96 -10.23
CA ASN A 82 -17.02 -13.79 -10.15
C ASN A 82 -17.55 -14.38 -8.83
N ILE A 83 -17.64 -13.55 -7.78
CA ILE A 83 -18.25 -13.91 -6.50
C ILE A 83 -19.61 -13.21 -6.44
N GLU A 84 -20.69 -13.99 -6.53
CA GLU A 84 -22.07 -13.51 -6.46
C GLU A 84 -22.72 -13.85 -5.10
N SER A 85 -22.14 -14.79 -4.36
CA SER A 85 -22.63 -15.30 -3.08
C SER A 85 -21.50 -15.54 -2.06
N ILE A 86 -21.88 -15.80 -0.80
CA ILE A 86 -20.90 -16.18 0.24
C ILE A 86 -20.37 -17.58 -0.04
N GLU A 87 -21.21 -18.46 -0.59
CA GLU A 87 -20.85 -19.81 -1.00
C GLU A 87 -19.76 -19.79 -2.08
N ASP A 88 -19.84 -18.90 -3.08
CA ASP A 88 -18.79 -18.74 -4.11
C ASP A 88 -17.45 -18.31 -3.48
N LEU A 89 -17.51 -17.44 -2.46
CA LEU A 89 -16.33 -17.02 -1.71
C LEU A 89 -15.76 -18.17 -0.89
N GLU A 90 -16.61 -18.97 -0.25
CA GLU A 90 -16.19 -20.17 0.49
C GLU A 90 -15.54 -21.20 -0.44
N GLU A 91 -16.08 -21.42 -1.62
CA GLU A 91 -15.48 -22.30 -2.63
C GLU A 91 -14.10 -21.80 -3.07
N TYR A 92 -13.96 -20.49 -3.34
CA TYR A 92 -12.69 -19.89 -3.74
C TYR A 92 -11.60 -19.98 -2.66
N LEU A 93 -11.98 -20.02 -1.38
CA LEU A 93 -11.06 -20.03 -0.24
C LEU A 93 -10.69 -21.44 0.26
N ASN A 94 -11.33 -22.50 -0.26
CA ASN A 94 -11.07 -23.90 0.09
C ASN A 94 -10.02 -24.55 -0.82
#